data_AF-A0A5D2ZEK4-F1
#
_entry.id   AF-A0A5D2ZEK4-F1
#
_cell.length_a   1.000
_cell.length_b   1.000
_cell.length_c   1.000
_cell.angle_alpha   90.00
_cell.angle_beta   90.00
_cell.angle_gamma   90.00
#
_symmetry.space_group_name_H-M   'P 1'
#
loop_
_entity.id
_entity.type
_entity.pdbx_description
1 polymer ?
#
loop_
_entity_poly.entity_id
_entity_poly.type
_entity_poly.pdbx_seq_one_letter_code
_entity_poly.pdbx_strand_id
1 'polypeptide(L)'
;LVGNGRSILFWEDVWCGDSPLRAEFPRLFRLALNKNSLVKDFSMLNGFMEVNWADLFSCLLLDGEIHMVSRLKEALSNIILFPEVKDRLLWIHDNKGVFSVRKLTELLLSVGGGFKFQF
;
A
#
# COMPACT_ATOMS: atom_id res chain seq x y z
N LEU A 1 -4.19 -1.81 7.39
CA LEU A 1 -5.60 -1.83 6.94
C LEU A 1 -6.02 -0.43 6.55
N VAL A 2 -6.42 -0.27 5.29
CA VAL A 2 -6.84 1.02 4.75
C VAL A 2 -8.22 1.43 5.29
N GLY A 3 -8.31 2.69 5.75
CA GLY A 3 -9.54 3.39 6.12
C GLY A 3 -9.70 4.60 5.21
N ASN A 4 -9.21 5.76 5.66
CA ASN A 4 -9.26 7.01 4.89
C ASN A 4 -8.04 7.22 3.97
N GLY A 5 -7.02 6.37 4.07
CA GLY A 5 -5.83 6.37 3.23
C GLY A 5 -4.88 7.55 3.47
N ARG A 6 -5.02 8.27 4.59
CA ARG A 6 -4.23 9.48 4.90
C ARG A 6 -2.92 9.21 5.63
N SER A 7 -2.64 7.97 6.02
CA SER A 7 -1.39 7.60 6.68
C SER A 7 -0.76 6.32 6.13
N ILE A 8 -1.17 5.92 4.92
CA ILE A 8 -0.63 4.73 4.24
C ILE A 8 -0.04 5.20 2.92
N LEU A 9 1.20 4.80 2.64
CA LEU A 9 1.88 5.03 1.38
C LEU A 9 1.36 4.06 0.32
N PHE A 10 0.93 4.59 -0.83
CA PHE A 10 0.30 3.80 -1.88
C PHE A 10 1.20 2.68 -2.40
N TRP A 11 2.48 2.95 -2.63
CA TRP A 11 3.40 1.97 -3.22
C TRP A 11 4.14 1.11 -2.20
N GLU A 12 4.41 1.65 -1.03
CA GLU A 12 5.42 1.15 -0.08
C GLU A 12 4.83 0.23 0.98
N ASP A 13 3.62 0.54 1.46
CA ASP A 13 2.99 -0.15 2.58
C ASP A 13 2.12 -1.32 2.08
N VAL A 14 1.83 -2.28 2.97
CA VAL A 14 0.89 -3.38 2.67
C VAL A 14 -0.53 -2.96 3.04
N TRP A 15 -1.32 -2.60 2.04
CA TRP A 15 -2.71 -2.14 2.24
C TRP A 15 -3.71 -2.70 1.22
N CYS A 16 -3.22 -3.30 0.14
CA CYS A 16 -3.98 -4.02 -0.88
C CYS A 16 -3.27 -5.36 -1.13
N GLY A 17 -3.95 -6.48 -0.89
CA GLY A 17 -3.34 -7.80 -0.99
C GLY A 17 -2.36 -8.12 0.15
N ASP A 18 -1.38 -8.99 -0.13
CA ASP A 18 -0.45 -9.53 0.86
C ASP A 18 0.95 -8.87 0.81
N SER A 19 1.22 -8.05 -0.21
CA SER A 19 2.51 -7.42 -0.40
C SER A 19 2.39 -5.97 -0.89
N PRO A 20 3.42 -5.13 -0.74
CA PRO A 20 3.37 -3.76 -1.23
C PRO A 20 3.21 -3.70 -2.75
N LEU A 21 2.47 -2.73 -3.27
CA LEU A 21 2.26 -2.57 -4.71
C LEU A 21 3.57 -2.37 -5.48
N ARG A 22 4.63 -1.81 -4.87
CA ARG A 22 5.97 -1.73 -5.49
C ARG A 22 6.60 -3.09 -5.75
N ALA A 23 6.27 -4.11 -4.96
CA ALA A 23 6.79 -5.46 -5.11
C ALA A 23 6.01 -6.23 -6.19
N GLU A 24 4.70 -6.02 -6.27
CA GLU A 24 3.84 -6.65 -7.29
C GLU A 24 3.98 -5.99 -8.67
N PHE A 25 4.19 -4.67 -8.70
CA PHE A 25 4.29 -3.86 -9.92
C PHE A 25 5.60 -3.06 -9.98
N PRO A 26 6.79 -3.69 -9.94
CA PRO A 26 8.07 -3.00 -9.80
C PRO A 26 8.39 -2.09 -10.99
N ARG A 27 7.91 -2.43 -12.19
CA ARG A 27 8.04 -1.58 -13.38
C ARG A 27 7.22 -0.29 -13.25
N LEU A 28 5.95 -0.38 -12.83
CA LEU A 28 5.10 0.78 -12.64
C LEU A 28 5.64 1.68 -11.53
N PHE A 29 6.10 1.10 -10.43
CA PHE A 29 6.72 1.85 -9.34
C PHE A 29 7.93 2.67 -9.79
N ARG A 30 8.77 2.11 -10.67
CA ARG A 30 9.91 2.86 -11.22
C ARG A 30 9.46 4.12 -11.97
N LEU A 31 8.37 4.01 -12.73
CA LEU A 31 7.81 5.09 -13.55
C LEU A 31 6.94 6.08 -12.77
N ALA A 32 6.49 5.70 -11.57
CA ALA A 32 5.65 6.51 -10.72
C ALA A 32 6.30 7.88 -10.43
N LEU A 33 5.53 8.94 -10.64
CA LEU A 33 5.93 10.33 -10.47
C LEU A 33 6.27 10.63 -9.00
N ASN A 34 5.41 10.17 -8.09
CA ASN A 34 5.65 10.26 -6.66
C ASN A 34 5.52 8.87 -6.02
N LYS A 35 6.65 8.36 -5.52
CA LYS A 35 6.77 7.04 -4.89
C LYS A 35 6.28 7.03 -3.44
N ASN A 36 6.23 8.20 -2.80
CA ASN A 36 5.85 8.39 -1.40
C ASN A 36 4.45 9.03 -1.27
N SER A 37 3.62 8.96 -2.30
CA SER A 37 2.24 9.41 -2.22
C SER A 37 1.41 8.54 -1.29
N LEU A 38 0.44 9.17 -0.63
CA LEU A 38 -0.52 8.46 0.22
C LEU A 38 -1.60 7.80 -0.65
N VAL A 39 -2.23 6.76 -0.12
CA VAL A 39 -3.38 6.10 -0.76
C VAL A 39 -4.50 7.10 -1.08
N LYS A 40 -4.73 8.07 -0.17
CA LYS A 40 -5.74 9.10 -0.36
C LYS A 40 -5.47 9.98 -1.58
N ASP A 41 -4.19 10.25 -1.88
CA ASP A 41 -3.79 11.17 -2.96
C ASP A 41 -4.13 10.61 -4.34
N PHE A 42 -4.25 9.28 -4.46
CA PHE A 42 -4.59 8.59 -5.71
C PHE A 42 -6.04 8.10 -5.75
N SER A 43 -6.90 8.63 -4.88
CA SER A 43 -8.32 8.26 -4.83
C SER A 43 -9.23 9.38 -5.33
N MET A 44 -10.29 9.02 -6.06
CA MET A 44 -11.37 9.91 -6.48
C MET A 44 -12.73 9.32 -6.06
N LEU A 45 -13.64 10.16 -5.58
CA LEU A 45 -14.95 9.74 -5.07
C LEU A 45 -14.88 8.57 -4.06
N ASN A 46 -13.85 8.59 -3.21
CA ASN A 46 -13.54 7.54 -2.23
C ASN A 46 -13.15 6.17 -2.82
N GLY A 47 -12.86 6.07 -4.12
CA GLY A 47 -12.37 4.85 -4.75
C GLY A 47 -11.27 5.14 -5.78
N PHE A 48 -11.03 4.16 -6.66
CA PHE A 48 -9.96 4.21 -7.65
C PHE A 48 -10.44 4.14 -9.11
N MET A 49 -11.76 3.99 -9.33
CA MET A 49 -12.34 3.82 -10.66
C MET A 49 -12.23 5.07 -11.52
N GLU A 50 -12.44 6.25 -10.92
CA GLU A 50 -12.43 7.54 -11.62
C GLU A 50 -11.04 8.18 -11.71
N VAL A 51 -9.99 7.46 -11.30
CA VAL A 51 -8.62 7.99 -11.26
C VAL A 51 -8.06 8.09 -12.67
N ASN A 52 -7.47 9.23 -13.01
CA ASN A 52 -6.68 9.35 -14.23
C ASN A 52 -5.28 8.74 -14.02
N TRP A 53 -5.10 7.50 -14.48
CA TRP A 53 -3.87 6.76 -14.24
C TRP A 53 -2.66 7.31 -15.01
N ALA A 54 -2.87 8.09 -16.08
CA ALA A 54 -1.77 8.69 -16.82
C ALA A 54 -0.99 9.73 -15.99
N ASP A 55 -1.69 10.44 -15.10
CA ASP A 55 -1.10 11.51 -14.28
C ASP A 55 -0.18 10.97 -13.17
N LEU A 56 -0.21 9.66 -12.92
CA LEU A 56 0.59 8.99 -11.90
C LEU A 56 2.03 8.69 -12.35
N PHE A 57 2.31 8.78 -13.66
CA PHE A 57 3.58 8.34 -14.23
C PHE A 57 4.32 9.48 -14.93
N SER A 58 5.65 9.46 -14.84
CA SER A 58 6.55 10.49 -15.36
C SER A 58 6.79 10.42 -16.87
N CYS A 59 6.31 9.36 -17.54
CA CYS A 59 6.49 9.13 -18.97
C CYS A 59 5.27 8.45 -19.59
N LEU A 60 5.21 8.47 -20.93
CA LEU A 60 4.24 7.66 -21.67
C LEU A 60 4.47 6.18 -21.36
N LEU A 61 3.38 5.47 -21.11
CA LEU A 61 3.38 4.03 -20.87
C LEU A 61 3.44 3.30 -22.22
N LEU A 62 4.27 2.25 -22.33
CA LEU A 62 4.23 1.34 -23.46
C LEU A 62 3.09 0.33 -23.25
N ASP A 63 2.75 -0.43 -24.30
CA ASP A 63 1.67 -1.42 -24.26
C ASP A 63 1.79 -2.42 -23.09
N GLY A 64 3.02 -2.83 -22.77
CA GLY A 64 3.30 -3.70 -21.63
C GLY A 64 2.99 -3.04 -20.28
N GLU A 65 3.31 -1.76 -20.11
CA GLU A 65 2.93 -1.02 -18.90
C GLU A 65 1.44 -0.73 -18.82
N ILE A 66 0.78 -0.47 -19.96
CA ILE A 66 -0.68 -0.30 -20.01
C ILE A 66 -1.38 -1.55 -19.50
N HIS A 67 -0.94 -2.74 -19.91
CA HIS A 67 -1.49 -4.00 -19.40
C HIS A 67 -1.27 -4.16 -17.88
N MET A 68 -0.10 -3.77 -17.36
CA MET A 68 0.16 -3.77 -15.92
C MET A 68 -0.75 -2.79 -15.16
N VAL A 69 -1.02 -1.61 -15.72
CA VAL A 69 -1.97 -0.64 -15.14
C VAL A 69 -3.39 -1.21 -15.12
N SER A 70 -3.81 -1.95 -16.14
CA SER A 70 -5.11 -2.63 -16.13
C SER A 70 -5.24 -3.64 -15.00
N ARG A 71 -4.19 -4.43 -14.73
CA ARG A 71 -4.16 -5.36 -13.60
C ARG A 71 -4.17 -4.64 -12.24
N LEU A 72 -3.46 -3.51 -12.14
CA LEU A 72 -3.48 -2.67 -10.94
C LEU A 72 -4.89 -2.11 -10.68
N LYS A 73 -5.56 -1.61 -11.73
CA LYS A 73 -6.95 -1.14 -11.64
C LYS A 73 -7.90 -2.23 -11.15
N GLU A 74 -7.76 -3.44 -11.68
CA GLU A 74 -8.56 -4.59 -11.27
C GLU A 74 -8.37 -4.91 -9.78
N ALA A 75 -7.12 -4.96 -9.31
CA ALA A 75 -6.79 -5.19 -7.90
C ALA A 75 -7.42 -4.13 -6.97
N LEU A 76 -7.53 -2.89 -7.43
CA LEU A 76 -8.06 -1.77 -6.66
C LEU A 76 -9.58 -1.54 -6.83
N SER A 77 -10.22 -2.24 -7.76
CA SER A 77 -11.61 -1.97 -8.19
C SER A 77 -12.63 -2.10 -7.06
N ASN A 78 -12.39 -3.00 -6.11
CA ASN A 78 -13.29 -3.26 -4.98
C ASN A 78 -12.90 -2.51 -3.70
N ILE A 79 -11.87 -1.66 -3.75
CA ILE A 79 -11.40 -0.92 -2.59
C ILE A 79 -12.14 0.41 -2.49
N ILE A 80 -12.75 0.64 -1.33
CA ILE A 80 -13.46 1.86 -0.98
C ILE A 80 -12.82 2.45 0.27
N LEU A 81 -12.47 3.73 0.20
CA LEU A 81 -11.98 4.51 1.32
C LEU A 81 -13.16 5.05 2.14
N PHE A 82 -12.99 5.09 3.46
CA PHE A 82 -13.98 5.63 4.38
C PHE A 82 -13.40 6.87 5.05
N PRO A 83 -13.78 8.10 4.64
CA PRO A 83 -13.16 9.34 5.14
C PRO A 83 -13.15 9.47 6.66
N GLU A 84 -14.21 8.98 7.31
CA GLU A 84 -14.41 9.04 8.76
C GLU A 84 -13.63 7.95 9.54
N VAL A 85 -13.08 6.95 8.86
CA VAL A 85 -12.38 5.82 9.48
C VAL A 85 -10.88 6.02 9.31
N LYS A 86 -10.15 6.12 10.42
CA LYS A 86 -8.68 6.21 10.36
C LYS A 86 -8.08 4.88 9.88
N ASP A 87 -6.96 5.00 9.17
CA ASP A 87 -6.10 3.87 8.84
C ASP A 87 -5.65 3.13 10.11
N ARG A 88 -5.46 1.81 10.00
CA ARG A 88 -5.06 0.96 11.14
C ARG A 88 -3.83 0.14 10.79
N LEU A 89 -2.88 0.08 11.73
CA LEU A 89 -1.74 -0.82 11.66
C LEU A 89 -2.16 -2.23 12.10
N LEU A 90 -1.65 -3.25 11.39
CA LEU A 90 -1.82 -4.65 11.76
C LEU A 90 -0.46 -5.18 12.25
N TRP A 91 -0.41 -5.68 13.49
CA TRP A 91 0.79 -6.31 14.02
C TRP A 91 0.86 -7.79 13.65
N ILE A 92 1.67 -8.14 12.65
CA ILE A 92 1.73 -9.49 12.06
C ILE A 92 2.27 -10.58 13.00
N HIS A 93 2.96 -10.19 14.07
CA HIS A 93 3.49 -11.14 15.06
C HIS A 93 2.50 -11.43 16.18
N ASP A 94 1.25 -10.99 16.08
CA ASP A 94 0.18 -11.32 17.00
C ASP A 94 -1.09 -11.78 16.29
N ASN A 95 -1.75 -12.80 16.84
CA ASN A 95 -2.97 -13.37 16.29
C ASN A 95 -4.18 -12.43 16.40
N LYS A 96 -4.12 -11.43 17.29
CA LYS A 96 -5.14 -10.39 17.40
C LYS A 96 -4.79 -9.18 16.53
N GLY A 97 -3.62 -9.16 15.88
CA GLY A 97 -3.16 -8.03 15.07
C GLY A 97 -2.85 -6.77 15.88
N VAL A 98 -2.73 -6.88 17.21
CA VAL A 98 -2.52 -5.75 18.12
C VAL A 98 -1.06 -5.72 18.57
N PHE A 99 -0.47 -4.52 18.53
CA PHE A 99 0.88 -4.31 19.04
C PHE A 99 0.94 -4.53 20.56
N SER A 100 2.00 -5.20 21.02
CA SER A 100 2.28 -5.41 22.45
C SER A 100 3.76 -5.25 22.73
N VAL A 101 4.11 -4.37 23.67
CA VAL A 101 5.48 -4.15 24.12
C VAL A 101 6.09 -5.47 24.63
N ARG A 102 5.34 -6.26 25.39
CA ARG A 102 5.81 -7.55 25.90
C ARG A 102 6.21 -8.48 24.76
N LYS A 103 5.37 -8.61 23.74
CA LYS A 103 5.62 -9.51 22.61
C LYS A 103 6.76 -9.01 21.74
N LEU A 104 6.89 -7.69 21.56
CA LEU A 104 8.05 -7.07 20.94
C LEU A 104 9.34 -7.40 21.71
N THR A 105 9.33 -7.28 23.04
CA THR A 105 10.49 -7.60 23.88
C THR A 105 10.87 -9.08 23.80
N GLU A 106 9.89 -10.00 23.86
CA GLU A 106 10.12 -11.44 23.68
C GLU A 106 10.74 -11.76 22.31
N LEU A 107 10.27 -11.10 21.25
CA LEU A 107 10.87 -11.21 19.92
C LEU A 107 12.31 -10.67 19.91
N LEU A 108 12.55 -9.46 20.44
CA LEU A 108 13.87 -8.83 20.47
C LEU A 108 14.91 -9.66 21.23
N LEU A 109 14.49 -10.33 22.30
CA LEU A 109 15.37 -11.17 23.12
C LEU A 109 15.56 -12.57 22.52
N SER A 110 14.62 -13.06 21.71
CA SER A 110 14.74 -14.37 21.04
C SER A 110 15.54 -14.31 19.75
N VAL A 111 15.66 -13.15 19.11
CA VAL A 111 16.37 -12.99 17.83
C VAL A 111 17.48 -11.95 17.98
N GLY A 112 18.71 -12.41 18.16
CA GLY A 112 19.94 -11.59 18.11
C GLY A 112 20.27 -11.03 16.72
N GLY A 113 19.29 -10.64 15.89
CA GLY A 113 19.53 -10.01 14.59
C GLY A 113 18.30 -9.86 13.69
N GLY A 114 17.86 -8.60 13.50
CA GLY A 114 17.13 -8.15 12.31
C GLY A 114 15.60 -8.20 12.37
N PHE A 115 14.98 -7.21 13.03
CA PHE A 115 13.55 -6.92 12.83
C PHE A 115 13.35 -6.11 11.56
N LYS A 116 12.58 -6.64 10.62
CA LYS A 116 11.96 -5.82 9.56
C LYS A 116 10.60 -5.37 10.08
N PHE A 117 10.53 -4.12 10.54
CA PHE A 117 9.26 -3.42 10.60
C PHE A 117 8.89 -3.08 9.16
N GLN A 118 7.79 -3.65 8.69
CA GLN A 118 7.17 -3.20 7.46
C GLN A 118 6.19 -2.10 7.90
N PHE A 119 6.65 -0.86 7.78
CA PHE A 119 5.85 0.34 8.00
C PHE A 119 4.80 0.45 6.91
#